data_AF-A0A2I0AU39-F1
#
_entry.id   AF-A0A2I0AU39-F1
#
_cell.length_a   1.000
_cell.length_b   1.000
_cell.length_c   1.000
_cell.angle_alpha   90.00
_cell.angle_beta   90.00
_cell.angle_gamma   90.00
#
_symmetry.space_group_name_H-M   'P 1'
#
loop_
_entity.id
_entity.type
_entity.pdbx_description
1 polymer ?
#
loop_
_entity_poly.entity_id
_entity_poly.type
_entity_poly.pdbx_seq_one_letter_code
_entity_poly.pdbx_strand_id
1 'polypeptide(L)'
;MLRVIFTGSVVAVPDVIALTSPGERAECRREASQRRNASGGNEGVRGLKALGVRDLTYRLAFIANSVQLADGRSTGDIRDRRMDGDDGDKQEFTQEEKEDVMQMRNTPDFFNKIVDSICPTVFGHQEIKRAVLLMLLGGVHKLTHEGINLRGDINVCIVGDPSCAKSQFLKYTASLVPRSVYTSGKSSSAAGLTATVAKEPETGEFCIEAGALMLADNGVCCIDEFDKMDIRDQVAIHEAMEQQTISITKAGIQATLNARTSILAAANPTGGRYDKSKPLKYNVALPPAILSRFDLVYVMIDEPDESTDYHIAHHIVRVHQKHEEALTPTFTSAELKRYIAFAKSLKPQLSSEARKVLVESYVALRRGDTTPGSRVAYRMTVRQLEALIRLSEAIARSHLDTMVLPAHVRMAVRLLKTSVISVESSEIDLSDFQENDDADDNGGIDRDAAQREPADLGPPPSNGGIQHGPQSGQRKKIVITEEHFQRVTQALVMRLRQHEETVTRDGSGLAGMKQGDLIIWYVEQQNAQGAYNSTDEVREEVKCIKAIIERLIQREGHLIVIDDGTTSTGPAETRRSSENRILAVAPNYVVD
;
A
#
# COMPACT_ATOMS: atom_id res chain seq x y z
N MET A 1 -20.66 11.38 -12.93
CA MET A 1 -22.00 11.56 -13.55
C MET A 1 -22.28 13.04 -13.60
N LEU A 2 -22.37 13.64 -14.79
CA LEU A 2 -22.68 15.08 -14.94
C LEU A 2 -24.15 15.28 -14.57
N ARG A 3 -24.44 16.07 -13.54
CA ARG A 3 -25.81 16.48 -13.23
C ARG A 3 -26.14 17.66 -14.11
N VAL A 4 -27.15 17.49 -14.96
CA VAL A 4 -27.57 18.48 -15.93
C VAL A 4 -29.01 18.87 -15.63
N ILE A 5 -29.26 20.17 -15.53
CA ILE A 5 -30.58 20.75 -15.42
C ILE A 5 -31.05 21.06 -16.83
N PHE A 6 -32.04 20.30 -17.29
CA PHE A 6 -32.72 20.57 -18.54
C PHE A 6 -33.93 21.48 -18.27
N THR A 7 -33.99 22.59 -18.99
CA THR A 7 -35.12 23.53 -18.95
C THR A 7 -35.85 23.45 -20.29
N GLY A 8 -37.16 23.23 -20.27
CA GLY A 8 -37.91 22.87 -21.46
C GLY A 8 -39.39 22.60 -21.19
N SER A 9 -40.05 22.02 -22.18
CA SER A 9 -41.49 21.78 -22.17
C SER A 9 -41.80 20.30 -22.39
N VAL A 10 -42.78 19.78 -21.65
CA VAL A 10 -43.31 18.43 -21.88
C VAL A 10 -44.31 18.49 -23.04
N VAL A 11 -44.13 17.61 -24.04
CA VAL A 11 -44.98 17.52 -25.23
C VAL A 11 -45.51 16.09 -25.36
N ALA A 12 -46.77 15.94 -25.78
CA ALA A 12 -47.36 14.65 -26.10
C ALA A 12 -47.08 14.31 -27.58
N VAL A 13 -46.30 13.26 -27.81
CA VAL A 13 -45.97 12.78 -29.16
C VAL A 13 -46.82 11.55 -29.46
N PRO A 14 -47.59 11.53 -30.55
CA PRO A 14 -48.36 10.35 -30.94
C PRO A 14 -47.42 9.24 -31.41
N ASP A 15 -47.74 7.98 -31.08
CA ASP A 15 -46.97 6.83 -31.55
C ASP A 15 -47.12 6.68 -33.07
N VAL A 16 -46.04 6.94 -33.81
CA VAL A 16 -46.04 7.00 -35.28
C VAL A 16 -46.39 5.63 -35.88
N ILE A 17 -46.05 4.54 -35.19
CA ILE A 17 -46.36 3.17 -35.64
C ILE A 17 -47.88 2.91 -35.59
N ALA A 18 -48.58 3.47 -34.60
CA ALA A 18 -50.03 3.42 -34.50
C ALA A 18 -50.72 4.34 -35.54
N LEU A 19 -50.01 5.36 -36.05
CA LEU A 19 -50.49 6.25 -37.11
C LEU A 19 -50.28 5.68 -38.53
N THR A 20 -49.22 4.90 -38.76
CA THR A 20 -48.85 4.36 -40.08
C THR A 20 -49.52 3.03 -40.43
N SER A 21 -50.23 2.39 -39.51
CA SER A 21 -50.97 1.15 -39.78
C SER A 21 -52.15 1.43 -40.74
N PRO A 22 -52.29 0.69 -41.85
CA PRO A 22 -53.28 1.00 -42.88
C PRO A 22 -54.72 0.86 -42.36
N GLY A 23 -55.50 1.93 -42.51
CA GLY A 23 -56.92 2.03 -42.15
C GLY A 23 -57.33 3.49 -41.90
N GLU A 24 -58.64 3.77 -41.91
CA GLU A 24 -59.18 5.13 -41.94
C GLU A 24 -58.77 5.98 -40.73
N ARG A 25 -58.34 7.22 -41.00
CA ARG A 25 -57.98 8.22 -39.98
C ARG A 25 -59.26 8.77 -39.34
N ALA A 26 -59.30 8.82 -38.02
CA ALA A 26 -60.37 9.51 -37.31
C ALA A 26 -60.20 11.03 -37.47
N GLU A 27 -60.93 11.64 -38.40
CA GLU A 27 -61.07 13.10 -38.49
C GLU A 27 -62.20 13.56 -37.57
N CYS A 28 -61.94 14.55 -36.71
CA CYS A 28 -62.98 15.24 -35.95
C CYS A 28 -63.84 16.09 -36.91
N ARG A 29 -64.86 15.47 -37.50
CA ARG A 29 -65.89 16.21 -38.24
C ARG A 29 -66.81 16.89 -37.23
N ARG A 30 -66.75 18.22 -37.14
CA ARG A 30 -67.77 18.99 -36.40
C ARG A 30 -69.11 18.82 -37.11
N GLU A 31 -69.99 18.00 -36.56
CA GLU A 31 -71.37 17.93 -37.02
C GLU A 31 -72.07 19.26 -36.68
N ALA A 32 -72.32 20.05 -37.72
CA ALA A 32 -73.30 21.12 -37.63
C ALA A 32 -74.69 20.50 -37.45
N SER A 33 -75.43 21.04 -36.49
CA SER A 33 -76.76 20.63 -36.06
C SER A 33 -77.74 20.35 -37.22
N GLN A 34 -77.98 19.07 -37.51
CA GLN A 34 -79.19 18.65 -38.22
C GLN A 34 -79.83 17.46 -37.50
N ARG A 35 -81.00 17.73 -36.90
CA ARG A 35 -81.92 16.75 -36.34
C ARG A 35 -82.34 15.72 -37.40
N ARG A 36 -82.40 14.44 -37.03
CA ARG A 36 -83.46 13.52 -37.48
C ARG A 36 -83.67 12.34 -36.52
N ASN A 37 -84.94 11.98 -36.38
CA ASN A 37 -85.54 11.11 -35.35
C ASN A 37 -85.33 9.60 -35.57
N ALA A 38 -85.23 8.89 -34.44
CA ALA A 38 -85.81 7.59 -34.05
C ALA A 38 -85.93 6.44 -35.07
N SER A 39 -85.23 5.33 -34.80
CA SER A 39 -85.81 4.06 -34.28
C SER A 39 -84.88 2.88 -34.58
N GLY A 40 -84.53 2.06 -33.57
CA GLY A 40 -83.98 0.73 -33.82
C GLY A 40 -82.98 0.22 -32.79
N GLY A 41 -83.42 -0.78 -32.01
CA GLY A 41 -82.57 -1.92 -31.67
C GLY A 41 -81.71 -1.83 -30.41
N ASN A 42 -82.13 -2.61 -29.42
CA ASN A 42 -81.33 -3.07 -28.28
C ASN A 42 -80.09 -3.84 -28.78
N GLU A 43 -78.94 -3.18 -28.92
CA GLU A 43 -77.63 -3.83 -29.01
C GLU A 43 -76.71 -3.21 -27.96
N GLY A 44 -76.23 -4.05 -27.04
CA GLY A 44 -75.39 -3.65 -25.92
C GLY A 44 -74.15 -2.88 -26.38
N VAL A 45 -73.64 -2.04 -25.47
CA VAL A 45 -72.49 -1.14 -25.63
C VAL A 45 -71.21 -1.88 -26.06
N ARG A 46 -71.11 -2.23 -27.34
CA ARG A 46 -69.88 -2.65 -28.04
C ARG A 46 -69.62 -1.80 -29.29
N GLY A 47 -70.26 -0.64 -29.38
CA GLY A 47 -70.30 0.19 -30.59
C GLY A 47 -69.28 1.32 -30.71
N LEU A 48 -68.34 1.51 -29.78
CA LEU A 48 -67.31 2.57 -29.93
C LEU A 48 -66.19 2.17 -30.92
N LYS A 49 -65.88 0.86 -31.05
CA LYS A 49 -64.92 0.36 -32.05
C LYS A 49 -65.47 0.30 -33.48
N ALA A 50 -66.81 0.33 -33.64
CA ALA A 50 -67.46 0.27 -34.95
C ALA A 50 -67.53 1.65 -35.65
N LEU A 51 -67.31 2.75 -34.92
CA LEU A 51 -67.33 4.13 -35.42
C LEU A 51 -65.99 4.61 -36.02
N GLY A 52 -65.04 3.70 -36.29
CA GLY A 52 -63.74 4.08 -36.87
C GLY A 52 -62.86 4.92 -35.93
N VAL A 53 -63.20 4.99 -34.64
CA VAL A 53 -62.40 5.73 -33.65
C VAL A 53 -61.18 4.87 -33.28
N ARG A 54 -60.02 5.25 -33.82
CA ARG A 54 -58.73 4.68 -33.41
C ARG A 54 -58.33 5.26 -32.05
N ASP A 55 -57.96 4.40 -31.12
CA ASP A 55 -57.29 4.83 -29.88
C ASP A 55 -55.91 5.38 -30.24
N LEU A 56 -55.77 6.71 -30.19
CA LEU A 56 -54.48 7.38 -30.38
C LEU A 56 -53.68 7.28 -29.08
N THR A 57 -52.62 6.48 -29.10
CA THR A 57 -51.68 6.37 -27.99
C THR A 57 -50.65 7.50 -28.10
N TYR A 58 -50.63 8.36 -27.07
CA TYR A 58 -49.64 9.43 -26.94
C TYR A 58 -48.59 9.04 -25.91
N ARG A 59 -47.32 9.33 -26.19
CA ARG A 59 -46.22 9.23 -25.22
C ARG A 59 -45.81 10.64 -24.80
N LEU A 60 -45.56 10.83 -23.51
CA LEU A 60 -45.00 12.08 -23.02
C LEU A 60 -43.50 12.10 -23.35
N ALA A 61 -43.07 13.14 -24.06
CA ALA A 61 -41.66 13.42 -24.36
C ALA A 61 -41.30 14.79 -23.77
N PHE A 62 -40.08 14.92 -23.23
CA PHE A 62 -39.58 16.20 -22.74
C PHE A 62 -38.67 16.83 -23.79
N ILE A 63 -39.01 18.02 -24.26
CA ILE A 63 -38.18 18.80 -25.18
C ILE A 63 -37.41 19.84 -24.36
N ALA A 64 -36.10 19.65 -24.26
CA ALA A 64 -35.21 20.59 -23.59
C ALA A 64 -34.79 21.72 -24.54
N ASN A 65 -35.00 22.97 -24.13
CA ASN A 65 -34.59 24.17 -24.88
C ASN A 65 -33.28 24.76 -24.37
N SER A 66 -32.95 24.54 -23.10
CA SER A 66 -31.70 24.99 -22.48
C SER A 66 -31.17 23.94 -21.52
N VAL A 67 -29.84 23.84 -21.50
CA VAL A 67 -29.08 22.83 -20.78
C VAL A 67 -28.09 23.56 -19.90
N GLN A 68 -28.22 23.41 -18.59
CA GLN A 68 -27.29 23.98 -17.61
C GLN A 68 -26.69 22.87 -16.77
N LEU A 69 -25.42 23.00 -16.38
CA LEU A 69 -24.81 22.07 -15.42
C LEU A 69 -25.32 22.43 -14.02
N ALA A 70 -25.80 21.43 -13.28
CA ALA A 70 -26.38 21.62 -11.95
C ALA A 70 -25.33 22.02 -10.90
N ASP A 71 -24.07 21.66 -11.13
CA ASP A 71 -22.96 22.07 -10.28
C ASP A 71 -22.56 23.49 -10.69
N GLY A 72 -22.78 24.46 -9.79
CA GLY A 72 -22.43 25.88 -9.95
C GLY A 72 -20.93 26.17 -10.03
N ARG A 73 -20.14 25.26 -10.60
CA ARG A 73 -18.77 25.55 -11.00
C ARG A 73 -18.82 26.58 -12.11
N SER A 74 -18.25 27.74 -11.76
CA SER A 74 -17.89 28.89 -12.58
C SER A 74 -18.39 28.84 -14.02
N THR A 75 -19.21 29.84 -14.35
CA THR A 75 -19.55 30.33 -15.68
C THR A 75 -18.30 30.50 -16.56
N GLY A 76 -17.72 29.40 -17.02
CA GLY A 76 -16.81 29.32 -18.14
C GLY A 76 -17.65 29.13 -19.38
N ASP A 77 -17.65 30.14 -20.24
CA ASP A 77 -18.38 30.18 -21.50
C ASP A 77 -18.07 28.92 -22.33
N ILE A 78 -19.09 28.14 -22.65
CA ILE A 78 -18.99 26.87 -23.42
C ILE A 78 -18.55 27.15 -24.88
N ARG A 79 -18.42 28.41 -25.28
CA ARG A 79 -18.08 28.85 -26.64
C ARG A 79 -16.59 28.83 -26.98
N ASP A 80 -15.67 28.62 -26.05
CA ASP A 80 -14.23 28.61 -26.36
C ASP A 80 -13.61 27.21 -26.46
N ARG A 81 -14.29 26.31 -27.20
CA ARG A 81 -13.60 25.17 -27.83
C ARG A 81 -12.87 25.64 -29.09
N ARG A 82 -11.83 26.45 -28.92
CA ARG A 82 -10.81 26.60 -29.96
C ARG A 82 -9.74 25.54 -29.75
N MET A 83 -9.70 24.60 -30.70
CA MET A 83 -8.57 23.73 -31.05
C MET A 83 -7.80 23.10 -29.88
N ASP A 84 -7.98 21.79 -29.71
CA ASP A 84 -7.11 20.90 -28.94
C ASP A 84 -5.64 20.99 -29.46
N GLY A 85 -4.91 21.96 -28.92
CA GLY A 85 -3.46 22.03 -28.96
C GLY A 85 -2.99 22.28 -27.53
N ASP A 86 -2.36 21.27 -26.94
CA ASP A 86 -1.57 21.05 -25.70
C ASP A 86 -1.24 22.20 -24.69
N ASP A 87 -1.78 23.42 -24.83
CA ASP A 87 -1.59 24.59 -23.95
C ASP A 87 -2.88 25.04 -23.22
N GLY A 88 -3.94 24.22 -23.25
CA GLY A 88 -5.31 24.59 -22.81
C GLY A 88 -5.65 24.44 -21.32
N ASP A 89 -4.72 23.99 -20.45
CA ASP A 89 -5.01 23.70 -19.03
C ASP A 89 -4.64 24.87 -18.07
N LYS A 90 -4.57 26.11 -18.57
CA LYS A 90 -4.56 27.29 -17.70
C LYS A 90 -5.99 27.70 -17.41
N GLN A 91 -6.62 27.00 -16.46
CA GLN A 91 -7.82 27.54 -15.82
C GLN A 91 -7.47 28.95 -15.34
N GLU A 92 -8.08 29.98 -15.92
CA GLU A 92 -7.80 31.38 -15.56
C GLU A 92 -8.31 31.62 -14.13
N PHE A 93 -7.47 31.35 -13.15
CA PHE A 93 -7.76 31.67 -11.76
C PHE A 93 -7.85 33.18 -11.62
N THR A 94 -8.95 33.63 -10.99
CA THR A 94 -9.15 35.05 -10.65
C THR A 94 -8.06 35.51 -9.69
N GLN A 95 -7.78 36.81 -9.65
CA GLN A 95 -6.76 37.37 -8.75
C GLN A 95 -7.10 37.10 -7.28
N GLU A 96 -8.37 37.20 -6.90
CA GLU A 96 -8.86 36.89 -5.54
C GLU A 96 -8.55 35.44 -5.15
N GLU A 97 -8.81 34.47 -6.04
CA GLU A 97 -8.52 33.06 -5.76
C GLU A 97 -7.03 32.77 -5.57
N LYS A 98 -6.16 33.52 -6.27
CA LYS A 98 -4.70 33.40 -6.10
C LYS A 98 -4.27 34.00 -4.77
N GLU A 99 -4.86 35.12 -4.36
CA GLU A 99 -4.59 35.76 -3.08
C GLU A 99 -4.97 34.84 -1.92
N ASP A 100 -6.16 34.22 -1.96
CA ASP A 100 -6.59 33.22 -0.97
C ASP A 100 -5.58 32.06 -0.84
N VAL A 101 -5.13 31.54 -1.98
CA VAL A 101 -4.15 30.44 -2.02
C VAL A 101 -2.79 30.86 -1.46
N MET A 102 -2.35 32.10 -1.74
CA MET A 102 -1.13 32.64 -1.14
C MET A 102 -1.26 32.86 0.36
N GLN A 103 -2.42 33.33 0.83
CA GLN A 103 -2.68 33.48 2.27
C GLN A 103 -2.63 32.13 2.98
N MET A 104 -3.22 31.08 2.40
CA MET A 104 -3.13 29.72 2.93
C MET A 104 -1.66 29.27 3.05
N ARG A 105 -0.87 29.42 1.98
CA ARG A 105 0.57 29.06 1.97
C ARG A 105 1.36 29.78 3.06
N ASN A 106 1.07 31.05 3.33
CA ASN A 106 1.82 31.89 4.27
C ASN A 106 1.57 31.55 5.74
N THR A 107 0.63 30.65 6.05
CA THR A 107 0.40 30.21 7.43
C THR A 107 1.56 29.35 7.95
N PRO A 108 1.98 29.51 9.22
CA PRO A 108 2.99 28.64 9.83
C PRO A 108 2.44 27.21 9.94
N ASP A 109 3.33 26.22 9.76
CA ASP A 109 3.01 24.78 9.72
C ASP A 109 1.89 24.40 8.74
N PHE A 110 1.86 25.10 7.60
CA PHE A 110 0.89 24.91 6.53
C PHE A 110 0.68 23.45 6.11
N PHE A 111 1.77 22.70 5.90
CA PHE A 111 1.70 21.32 5.40
C PHE A 111 0.94 20.40 6.37
N ASN A 112 1.23 20.49 7.68
CA ASN A 112 0.53 19.67 8.68
C ASN A 112 -0.95 20.10 8.81
N LYS A 113 -1.25 21.40 8.75
CA LYS A 113 -2.64 21.89 8.79
C LYS A 113 -3.49 21.43 7.61
N ILE A 114 -2.92 21.38 6.40
CA ILE A 114 -3.63 20.79 5.25
C ILE A 114 -3.88 19.31 5.48
N VAL A 115 -2.87 18.58 5.97
CA VAL A 115 -2.98 17.15 6.25
C VAL A 115 -4.07 16.89 7.30
N ASP A 116 -4.14 17.70 8.35
CA ASP A 116 -5.17 17.62 9.40
C ASP A 116 -6.58 17.94 8.85
N SER A 117 -6.65 18.84 7.88
CA SER A 117 -7.91 19.21 7.21
C SER A 117 -8.40 18.12 6.24
N ILE A 118 -7.56 17.16 5.86
CA ILE A 118 -7.94 16.00 5.05
C ILE A 118 -8.54 14.93 5.94
N CYS A 119 -9.76 14.51 5.59
CA CYS A 119 -10.52 13.49 6.32
C CYS A 119 -10.63 13.83 7.82
N PRO A 120 -11.35 14.91 8.18
CA PRO A 120 -11.42 15.36 9.58
C PRO A 120 -12.25 14.40 10.45
N THR A 121 -13.00 13.47 9.84
CA THR A 121 -13.78 12.42 10.52
C THR A 121 -12.95 11.26 11.05
N VAL A 122 -11.69 11.14 10.61
CA VAL A 122 -10.78 10.08 11.05
C VAL A 122 -9.67 10.71 11.89
N PHE A 123 -9.57 10.27 13.14
CA PHE A 123 -8.51 10.66 14.06
C PHE A 123 -7.23 9.84 13.77
N GLY A 124 -6.06 10.48 13.87
CA GLY A 124 -4.76 9.82 13.70
C GLY A 124 -4.32 9.63 12.24
N HIS A 125 -3.43 8.65 12.03
CA HIS A 125 -2.83 8.24 10.75
C HIS A 125 -2.34 9.40 9.86
N GLN A 126 -1.52 10.29 10.44
CA GLN A 126 -0.95 11.46 9.76
C GLN A 126 -0.19 11.10 8.46
N GLU A 127 0.56 10.00 8.47
CA GLU A 127 1.33 9.58 7.29
C GLU A 127 0.44 9.12 6.13
N ILE A 128 -0.71 8.49 6.42
CA ILE A 128 -1.69 8.10 5.39
C ILE A 128 -2.38 9.34 4.82
N LYS A 129 -2.75 10.30 5.67
CA LYS A 129 -3.33 11.58 5.22
C LYS A 129 -2.35 12.35 4.33
N ARG A 130 -1.05 12.37 4.67
CA ARG A 130 0.01 12.92 3.82
C ARG A 130 0.10 12.21 2.47
N ALA A 131 0.05 10.88 2.46
CA ALA A 131 0.08 10.10 1.23
C ALA A 131 -1.11 10.41 0.31
N VAL A 132 -2.32 10.48 0.88
CA VAL A 132 -3.53 10.85 0.14
C VAL A 132 -3.41 12.27 -0.42
N LEU A 133 -2.88 13.24 0.34
CA LEU A 133 -2.60 14.59 -0.18
C LEU A 133 -1.66 14.57 -1.38
N LEU A 134 -0.53 13.85 -1.28
CA LEU A 134 0.44 13.78 -2.37
C LEU A 134 -0.12 13.09 -3.61
N MET A 135 -0.95 12.06 -3.42
CA MET A 135 -1.71 11.43 -4.51
C MET A 135 -2.67 12.41 -5.18
N LEU A 136 -3.39 13.22 -4.38
CA LEU A 136 -4.32 14.22 -4.89
C LEU A 136 -3.63 15.30 -5.72
N LEU A 137 -2.41 15.71 -5.33
CA LEU A 137 -1.61 16.68 -6.06
C LEU A 137 -0.99 16.09 -7.33
N GLY A 138 -0.50 14.85 -7.26
CA GLY A 138 0.18 14.14 -8.34
C GLY A 138 1.54 14.75 -8.70
N GLY A 139 2.38 13.98 -9.41
CA GLY A 139 3.65 14.43 -9.98
C GLY A 139 3.50 15.04 -11.37
N VAL A 140 4.63 15.39 -12.00
CA VAL A 140 4.61 16.04 -13.32
C VAL A 140 4.61 14.98 -14.43
N HIS A 141 3.61 15.02 -15.32
CA HIS A 141 3.65 14.25 -16.56
C HIS A 141 4.69 14.82 -17.51
N LYS A 142 5.57 13.97 -18.04
CA LYS A 142 6.64 14.38 -18.96
C LYS A 142 6.57 13.57 -20.23
N LEU A 143 6.85 14.22 -21.36
CA LEU A 143 7.03 13.56 -22.64
C LEU A 143 8.54 13.52 -22.92
N THR A 144 9.09 12.35 -23.21
CA THR A 144 10.48 12.28 -23.70
C THR A 144 10.55 12.78 -25.14
N HIS A 145 11.73 13.18 -25.60
CA HIS A 145 11.96 13.54 -27.01
C HIS A 145 11.65 12.38 -27.99
N GLU A 146 11.63 11.14 -27.49
CA GLU A 146 11.31 9.93 -28.25
C GLU A 146 9.80 9.62 -28.29
N GLY A 147 8.96 10.48 -27.70
CA GLY A 147 7.51 10.31 -27.69
C GLY A 147 6.99 9.30 -26.66
N ILE A 148 7.81 8.88 -25.70
CA ILE A 148 7.39 8.02 -24.59
C ILE A 148 6.82 8.90 -23.48
N ASN A 149 5.61 8.57 -23.03
CA ASN A 149 4.96 9.25 -21.91
C ASN A 149 5.49 8.72 -20.58
N LEU A 150 6.10 9.60 -19.79
CA LEU A 150 6.45 9.33 -18.41
C LEU A 150 5.24 9.65 -17.52
N ARG A 151 4.81 8.65 -16.76
CA ARG A 151 3.73 8.74 -15.79
C ARG A 151 4.08 9.75 -14.68
N GLY A 152 3.17 10.69 -14.41
CA GLY A 152 3.25 11.63 -13.28
C GLY A 152 2.41 11.21 -12.07
N ASP A 153 1.40 10.36 -12.26
CA ASP A 153 0.44 9.96 -11.22
C ASP A 153 1.07 9.09 -10.13
N ILE A 154 0.64 9.27 -8.88
CA ILE A 154 1.10 8.50 -7.73
C ILE A 154 0.01 7.51 -7.34
N ASN A 155 0.37 6.25 -7.15
CA ASN A 155 -0.56 5.22 -6.68
C ASN A 155 -0.32 4.92 -5.20
N VAL A 156 -1.41 4.85 -4.43
CA VAL A 156 -1.37 4.58 -2.98
C VAL A 156 -2.21 3.35 -2.67
N CYS A 157 -1.65 2.46 -1.85
CA CYS A 157 -2.35 1.29 -1.31
C CYS A 157 -2.40 1.37 0.22
N ILE A 158 -3.58 1.14 0.77
CA ILE A 158 -3.83 1.06 2.21
C ILE A 158 -4.19 -0.38 2.54
N VAL A 159 -3.35 -1.03 3.34
CA VAL A 159 -3.58 -2.36 3.91
C VAL A 159 -3.89 -2.19 5.39
N GLY A 160 -4.63 -3.10 6.01
CA GLY A 160 -4.76 -3.08 7.47
C GLY A 160 -5.86 -4.00 7.96
N ASP A 161 -6.20 -3.93 9.23
CA ASP A 161 -7.25 -4.78 9.77
C ASP A 161 -8.66 -4.30 9.33
N PRO A 162 -9.68 -5.17 9.37
CA PRO A 162 -11.07 -4.76 9.24
C PRO A 162 -11.41 -3.68 10.27
N SER A 163 -12.37 -2.82 9.95
CA SER A 163 -12.83 -1.74 10.83
C SER A 163 -11.88 -0.55 11.03
N CYS A 164 -10.67 -0.54 10.44
CA CYS A 164 -9.71 0.57 10.55
C CYS A 164 -10.03 1.81 9.68
N ALA A 165 -11.29 2.25 9.55
CA ALA A 165 -11.72 3.45 8.81
C ALA A 165 -11.25 3.58 7.32
N LYS A 166 -10.68 2.54 6.71
CA LYS A 166 -10.11 2.60 5.34
C LYS A 166 -11.12 3.05 4.30
N SER A 167 -12.31 2.45 4.29
CA SER A 167 -13.37 2.82 3.35
C SER A 167 -13.83 4.28 3.53
N GLN A 168 -13.63 4.89 4.71
CA GLN A 168 -13.92 6.32 4.92
C GLN A 168 -12.90 7.20 4.18
N PHE A 169 -11.62 6.85 4.16
CA PHE A 169 -10.63 7.56 3.36
C PHE A 169 -10.96 7.51 1.86
N LEU A 170 -11.40 6.36 1.36
CA LEU A 170 -11.80 6.20 -0.05
C LEU A 170 -13.04 7.04 -0.37
N LYS A 171 -14.09 6.98 0.46
CA LYS A 171 -15.32 7.77 0.28
C LYS A 171 -15.05 9.28 0.34
N TYR A 172 -14.20 9.72 1.27
CA TYR A 172 -13.80 11.12 1.38
C TYR A 172 -13.02 11.59 0.15
N THR A 173 -12.06 10.80 -0.32
CA THR A 173 -11.28 11.12 -1.52
C THR A 173 -12.19 11.20 -2.75
N ALA A 174 -13.14 10.27 -2.87
CA ALA A 174 -14.09 10.23 -3.97
C ALA A 174 -15.12 11.39 -3.97
N SER A 175 -15.35 12.07 -2.83
CA SER A 175 -16.20 13.26 -2.75
C SER A 175 -15.41 14.57 -2.90
N LEU A 176 -14.11 14.54 -2.63
CA LEU A 176 -13.22 15.69 -2.75
C LEU A 176 -12.88 15.97 -4.23
N VAL A 177 -12.49 14.95 -4.99
CA VAL A 177 -11.99 15.09 -6.36
C VAL A 177 -13.14 15.15 -7.37
N PRO A 178 -13.19 16.14 -8.27
CA PRO A 178 -14.08 16.05 -9.42
C PRO A 178 -13.58 14.97 -10.38
N ARG A 179 -14.48 14.11 -10.87
CA ARG A 179 -14.14 12.97 -11.74
C ARG A 179 -13.40 11.82 -11.03
N SER A 180 -13.73 11.56 -9.76
CA SER A 180 -13.39 10.30 -9.11
C SER A 180 -14.52 9.27 -9.22
N VAL A 181 -14.12 8.00 -9.27
CA VAL A 181 -15.04 6.87 -9.23
C VAL A 181 -14.69 6.02 -8.02
N TYR A 182 -15.70 5.66 -7.24
CA TYR A 182 -15.59 4.68 -6.15
C TYR A 182 -16.15 3.36 -6.64
N THR A 183 -15.37 2.29 -6.51
CA THR A 183 -15.78 0.96 -6.91
C THR A 183 -15.31 -0.07 -5.88
N SER A 184 -16.09 -1.13 -5.64
CA SER A 184 -15.63 -2.27 -4.84
C SER A 184 -15.13 -3.36 -5.77
N GLY A 185 -13.98 -3.96 -5.45
CA GLY A 185 -13.34 -5.01 -6.22
C GLY A 185 -14.20 -6.26 -6.41
N LYS A 186 -15.14 -6.53 -5.51
CA LYS A 186 -16.10 -7.64 -5.64
C LYS A 186 -17.29 -7.32 -6.56
N SER A 187 -17.76 -6.08 -6.51
CA SER A 187 -18.87 -5.60 -7.34
C SER A 187 -18.42 -5.20 -8.76
N SER A 188 -17.12 -5.02 -8.93
CA SER A 188 -16.49 -4.68 -10.19
C SER A 188 -16.23 -5.94 -10.99
N SER A 189 -16.66 -5.96 -12.23
CA SER A 189 -16.20 -6.93 -13.22
C SER A 189 -15.15 -6.29 -14.12
N ALA A 190 -14.31 -7.07 -14.83
CA ALA A 190 -13.41 -6.56 -15.87
C ALA A 190 -14.12 -5.58 -16.80
N ALA A 191 -15.36 -5.91 -17.15
CA ALA A 191 -16.23 -5.09 -17.97
C ALA A 191 -16.51 -3.71 -17.35
N GLY A 192 -16.88 -3.68 -16.08
CA GLY A 192 -17.15 -2.46 -15.34
C GLY A 192 -15.90 -1.65 -14.99
N LEU A 193 -14.71 -2.26 -14.89
CA LEU A 193 -13.45 -1.57 -14.60
C LEU A 193 -12.80 -0.99 -15.86
N THR A 194 -12.77 -1.75 -16.95
CA THR A 194 -12.05 -1.41 -18.17
C THR A 194 -12.97 -0.80 -19.23
N ALA A 195 -13.14 -1.43 -20.38
CA ALA A 195 -14.18 -1.07 -21.33
C ALA A 195 -14.76 -2.33 -21.93
N THR A 196 -16.05 -2.31 -22.22
CA THR A 196 -16.75 -3.40 -22.88
C THR A 196 -17.13 -3.03 -24.28
N VAL A 197 -17.14 -4.03 -25.16
CA VAL A 197 -17.78 -3.91 -26.47
C VAL A 197 -19.16 -4.52 -26.35
N ALA A 198 -20.19 -3.67 -26.40
CA ALA A 198 -21.60 -4.04 -26.36
C ALA A 198 -22.23 -3.80 -27.73
N LYS A 199 -23.15 -4.68 -28.14
CA LYS A 199 -23.90 -4.50 -29.39
C LYS A 199 -25.16 -3.70 -29.07
N GLU A 200 -25.29 -2.53 -29.67
CA GLU A 200 -26.48 -1.70 -29.47
C GLU A 200 -27.68 -2.32 -30.22
N PRO A 201 -28.85 -2.51 -29.58
CA PRO A 201 -29.98 -3.19 -30.18
C PRO A 201 -30.70 -2.36 -31.25
N GLU A 202 -30.55 -1.02 -31.24
CA GLU A 202 -31.19 -0.13 -32.22
C GLU A 202 -30.44 -0.08 -33.54
N THR A 203 -29.12 0.09 -33.49
CA THR A 203 -28.25 0.22 -34.67
C THR A 203 -27.67 -1.13 -35.13
N GLY A 204 -27.56 -2.09 -34.22
CA GLY A 204 -26.89 -3.37 -34.48
C GLY A 204 -25.37 -3.26 -34.58
N GLU A 205 -24.80 -2.08 -34.31
CA GLU A 205 -23.36 -1.83 -34.31
C GLU A 205 -22.74 -2.19 -32.96
N PHE A 206 -21.43 -2.49 -32.98
CA PHE A 206 -20.67 -2.73 -31.76
C PHE A 206 -20.13 -1.40 -31.24
N CYS A 207 -20.60 -0.98 -30.06
CA CYS A 207 -20.15 0.24 -29.39
C CYS A 207 -19.25 -0.12 -28.20
N ILE A 208 -18.28 0.76 -27.91
CA ILE A 208 -17.45 0.64 -26.72
C ILE A 208 -18.11 1.40 -25.58
N GLU A 209 -18.45 0.68 -24.50
CA GLU A 209 -18.87 1.25 -23.23
C GLU A 209 -17.65 1.47 -22.34
N ALA A 210 -17.46 2.70 -21.88
CA ALA A 210 -16.38 3.06 -20.98
C ALA A 210 -16.66 2.58 -19.55
N GLY A 211 -15.71 1.87 -18.94
CA GLY A 211 -15.78 1.48 -17.54
C GLY A 211 -15.17 2.51 -16.59
N ALA A 212 -15.11 2.14 -15.32
CA ALA A 212 -14.78 3.01 -14.19
C ALA A 212 -13.41 3.70 -14.32
N LEU A 213 -12.38 2.99 -14.76
CA LEU A 213 -11.03 3.57 -14.90
C LEU A 213 -10.98 4.65 -15.99
N MET A 214 -11.70 4.44 -17.10
CA MET A 214 -11.76 5.42 -18.18
C MET A 214 -12.61 6.63 -17.81
N LEU A 215 -13.72 6.42 -17.09
CA LEU A 215 -14.56 7.50 -16.58
C LEU A 215 -13.81 8.41 -15.60
N ALA A 216 -12.80 7.87 -14.92
CA ALA A 216 -11.96 8.57 -13.96
C ALA A 216 -10.70 9.23 -14.58
N ASP A 217 -10.57 9.34 -15.91
CA ASP A 217 -9.38 9.96 -16.56
C ASP A 217 -9.04 11.35 -15.99
N ASN A 218 -7.75 11.56 -15.70
CA ASN A 218 -7.13 12.67 -14.97
C ASN A 218 -7.64 12.88 -13.52
N GLY A 219 -8.38 11.92 -12.99
CA GLY A 219 -8.94 11.91 -11.64
C GLY A 219 -8.33 10.83 -10.75
N VAL A 220 -9.15 10.32 -9.82
CA VAL A 220 -8.76 9.26 -8.88
C VAL A 220 -9.76 8.12 -8.95
N CYS A 221 -9.27 6.90 -9.15
CA CYS A 221 -10.06 5.68 -9.02
C CYS A 221 -9.85 5.09 -7.63
N CYS A 222 -10.91 5.05 -6.82
CA CYS A 222 -10.88 4.45 -5.48
C CYS A 222 -11.42 3.03 -5.56
N ILE A 223 -10.59 2.04 -5.23
CA ILE A 223 -10.94 0.62 -5.27
C ILE A 223 -10.92 0.06 -3.85
N ASP A 224 -12.08 -0.32 -3.32
CA ASP A 224 -12.19 -1.03 -2.05
C ASP A 224 -12.13 -2.55 -2.25
N GLU A 225 -11.71 -3.30 -1.23
CA GLU A 225 -11.55 -4.76 -1.28
C GLU A 225 -10.72 -5.24 -2.48
N PHE A 226 -9.58 -4.58 -2.71
CA PHE A 226 -8.68 -4.85 -3.83
C PHE A 226 -8.15 -6.30 -3.82
N ASP A 227 -8.06 -6.94 -2.64
CA ASP A 227 -7.67 -8.34 -2.48
C ASP A 227 -8.74 -9.35 -2.96
N LYS A 228 -10.01 -8.91 -3.09
CA LYS A 228 -11.14 -9.77 -3.51
C LYS A 228 -11.41 -9.75 -5.01
N MET A 229 -10.61 -9.02 -5.78
CA MET A 229 -10.75 -8.96 -7.24
C MET A 229 -10.31 -10.24 -7.93
N ASP A 230 -11.02 -10.59 -9.00
CA ASP A 230 -10.65 -11.69 -9.90
C ASP A 230 -9.31 -11.42 -10.61
N ILE A 231 -8.60 -12.50 -10.93
CA ILE A 231 -7.28 -12.43 -11.60
C ILE A 231 -7.37 -11.73 -12.98
N ARG A 232 -8.49 -11.89 -13.72
CA ARG A 232 -8.68 -11.23 -15.02
C ARG A 232 -8.71 -9.70 -14.89
N ASP A 233 -9.37 -9.21 -13.87
CA ASP A 233 -9.52 -7.79 -13.57
C ASP A 233 -8.19 -7.21 -13.09
N GLN A 234 -7.43 -7.98 -12.30
CA GLN A 234 -6.08 -7.65 -11.87
C GLN A 234 -5.10 -7.50 -13.06
N VAL A 235 -5.18 -8.37 -14.07
CA VAL A 235 -4.33 -8.27 -15.28
C VAL A 235 -4.62 -6.98 -16.04
N ALA A 236 -5.90 -6.64 -16.18
CA ALA A 236 -6.31 -5.44 -16.92
C ALA A 236 -5.92 -4.15 -16.18
N ILE A 237 -6.05 -4.13 -14.84
CA ILE A 237 -5.53 -3.03 -14.01
C ILE A 237 -4.00 -2.95 -14.11
N HIS A 238 -3.30 -4.08 -14.14
CA HIS A 238 -1.84 -4.09 -14.25
C HIS A 238 -1.33 -3.51 -15.57
N GLU A 239 -2.05 -3.71 -16.68
CA GLU A 239 -1.81 -3.04 -17.97
C GLU A 239 -2.07 -1.53 -17.84
N ALA A 240 -3.25 -1.15 -17.33
CA ALA A 240 -3.63 0.25 -17.14
C ALA A 240 -2.66 1.02 -16.24
N MET A 241 -2.14 0.41 -15.17
CA MET A 241 -1.18 1.02 -14.24
C MET A 241 0.23 1.21 -14.82
N GLU A 242 0.66 0.37 -15.77
CA GLU A 242 1.98 0.52 -16.41
C GLU A 242 1.93 1.54 -17.53
N GLN A 243 1.00 1.34 -18.47
CA GLN A 243 1.00 2.05 -19.74
C GLN A 243 0.11 3.28 -19.71
N GLN A 244 -0.74 3.43 -18.68
CA GLN A 244 -1.80 4.45 -18.62
C GLN A 244 -2.75 4.40 -19.81
N THR A 245 -2.80 3.26 -20.49
CA THR A 245 -3.64 2.97 -21.66
C THR A 245 -4.17 1.56 -21.54
N ILE A 246 -5.39 1.34 -22.03
CA ILE A 246 -6.02 0.03 -22.13
C ILE A 246 -6.25 -0.24 -23.61
N SER A 247 -5.69 -1.35 -24.10
CA SER A 247 -5.89 -1.78 -25.48
C SER A 247 -7.03 -2.78 -25.56
N ILE A 248 -8.00 -2.53 -26.46
CA ILE A 248 -9.13 -3.43 -26.67
C ILE A 248 -9.16 -3.83 -28.14
N THR A 249 -9.07 -5.15 -28.37
CA THR A 249 -9.22 -5.76 -29.67
C THR A 249 -10.36 -6.77 -29.61
N LYS A 250 -11.58 -6.31 -29.90
CA LYS A 250 -12.79 -7.16 -29.85
C LYS A 250 -13.80 -6.76 -30.91
N ALA A 251 -14.51 -7.74 -31.47
CA ALA A 251 -15.57 -7.54 -32.48
C ALA A 251 -15.13 -6.69 -33.69
N GLY A 252 -13.87 -6.82 -34.12
CA GLY A 252 -13.30 -6.06 -35.25
C GLY A 252 -12.90 -4.63 -34.93
N ILE A 253 -13.04 -4.19 -33.67
CA ILE A 253 -12.63 -2.87 -33.21
C ILE A 253 -11.29 -3.01 -32.49
N GLN A 254 -10.27 -2.35 -33.03
CA GLN A 254 -8.98 -2.16 -32.38
C GLN A 254 -8.89 -0.70 -31.91
N ALA A 255 -9.12 -0.48 -30.62
CA ALA A 255 -9.08 0.84 -30.01
C ALA A 255 -8.11 0.83 -28.83
N THR A 256 -7.38 1.93 -28.66
CA THR A 256 -6.57 2.19 -27.47
C THR A 256 -7.21 3.35 -26.72
N LEU A 257 -7.46 3.15 -25.44
CA LEU A 257 -8.20 4.06 -24.59
C LEU A 257 -7.28 4.52 -23.47
N ASN A 258 -7.19 5.83 -23.27
CA ASN A 258 -6.34 6.39 -22.22
C ASN A 258 -7.02 6.23 -20.85
N ALA A 259 -6.23 5.86 -19.85
CA ALA A 259 -6.66 5.66 -18.46
C ALA A 259 -5.65 6.31 -17.51
N ARG A 260 -5.43 7.63 -17.65
CA ARG A 260 -4.49 8.41 -16.82
C ARG A 260 -5.15 8.69 -15.49
N THR A 261 -5.09 7.72 -14.58
CA THR A 261 -5.75 7.82 -13.28
C THR A 261 -4.79 7.45 -12.18
N SER A 262 -4.89 8.17 -11.06
CA SER A 262 -4.25 7.75 -9.81
C SER A 262 -5.15 6.73 -9.12
N ILE A 263 -4.58 5.61 -8.68
CA ILE A 263 -5.32 4.55 -7.99
C ILE A 263 -5.11 4.66 -6.49
N LEU A 264 -6.22 4.74 -5.75
CA LEU A 264 -6.28 4.55 -4.31
C LEU A 264 -6.91 3.19 -4.02
N ALA A 265 -6.11 2.23 -3.56
CA ALA A 265 -6.58 0.88 -3.24
C ALA A 265 -6.67 0.67 -1.73
N ALA A 266 -7.74 0.02 -1.27
CA ALA A 266 -7.83 -0.55 0.07
C ALA A 266 -7.82 -2.08 -0.01
N ALA A 267 -7.01 -2.72 0.82
CA ALA A 267 -6.90 -4.17 0.91
C ALA A 267 -6.94 -4.64 2.36
N ASN A 268 -7.39 -5.88 2.54
CA ASN A 268 -7.41 -6.57 3.83
C ASN A 268 -6.37 -7.70 3.85
N PRO A 269 -5.75 -8.01 5.01
CA PRO A 269 -4.87 -9.15 5.16
C PRO A 269 -5.68 -10.45 5.05
N THR A 270 -5.03 -11.51 4.57
CA THR A 270 -5.67 -12.81 4.30
C THR A 270 -6.25 -13.47 5.55
N GLY A 271 -5.62 -13.28 6.71
CA GLY A 271 -6.08 -13.80 8.00
C GLY A 271 -7.02 -12.86 8.76
N GLY A 272 -7.43 -11.73 8.18
CA GLY A 272 -8.24 -10.72 8.87
C GLY A 272 -7.47 -9.90 9.92
N ARG A 273 -6.29 -10.35 10.37
CA ARG A 273 -5.35 -9.56 11.16
C ARG A 273 -3.99 -9.53 10.48
N TYR A 274 -3.29 -8.41 10.59
CA TYR A 274 -1.94 -8.26 10.08
C TYR A 274 -0.91 -8.94 11.00
N ASP A 275 -0.13 -9.87 10.45
CA ASP A 275 0.89 -10.61 11.18
C ASP A 275 2.28 -9.99 10.91
N LYS A 276 2.89 -9.37 11.94
CA LYS A 276 4.20 -8.71 11.82
C LYS A 276 5.36 -9.68 11.55
N SER A 277 5.20 -10.96 11.90
CA SER A 277 6.23 -11.99 11.71
C SER A 277 6.45 -12.34 10.23
N LYS A 278 5.44 -12.12 9.39
CA LYS A 278 5.46 -12.45 7.97
C LYS A 278 5.67 -11.20 7.12
N PRO A 279 6.40 -11.30 5.99
CA PRO A 279 6.52 -10.18 5.08
C PRO A 279 5.17 -9.90 4.41
N LEU A 280 4.97 -8.63 4.04
CA LEU A 280 3.75 -8.10 3.44
C LEU A 280 3.19 -8.95 2.29
N LYS A 281 4.07 -9.55 1.47
CA LYS A 281 3.70 -10.43 0.34
C LYS A 281 2.84 -11.63 0.76
N TYR A 282 3.06 -12.21 1.94
CA TYR A 282 2.25 -13.33 2.42
C TYR A 282 1.02 -12.86 3.20
N ASN A 283 1.10 -11.70 3.83
CA ASN A 283 -0.03 -11.10 4.53
C ASN A 283 -1.14 -10.65 3.57
N VAL A 284 -0.79 -10.29 2.33
CA VAL A 284 -1.72 -9.77 1.34
C VAL A 284 -1.77 -10.71 0.12
N ALA A 285 -2.97 -11.09 -0.31
CA ALA A 285 -3.18 -11.97 -1.48
C ALA A 285 -2.99 -11.24 -2.83
N LEU A 286 -1.93 -10.45 -2.98
CA LEU A 286 -1.66 -9.68 -4.20
C LEU A 286 -0.38 -10.13 -4.91
N PRO A 287 -0.39 -10.19 -6.25
CA PRO A 287 0.81 -10.47 -7.02
C PRO A 287 1.92 -9.42 -6.75
N PRO A 288 3.20 -9.83 -6.60
CA PRO A 288 4.32 -8.89 -6.42
C PRO A 288 4.46 -7.86 -7.54
N ALA A 289 4.02 -8.21 -8.76
CA ALA A 289 4.01 -7.32 -9.91
C ALA A 289 3.15 -6.06 -9.66
N ILE A 290 1.98 -6.23 -9.05
CA ILE A 290 1.06 -5.12 -8.74
C ILE A 290 1.57 -4.32 -7.54
N LEU A 291 2.04 -4.99 -6.48
CA LEU A 291 2.62 -4.32 -5.32
C LEU A 291 3.79 -3.40 -5.69
N SER A 292 4.60 -3.81 -6.68
CA SER A 292 5.69 -2.99 -7.21
C SER A 292 5.25 -1.73 -7.97
N ARG A 293 3.98 -1.60 -8.33
CA ARG A 293 3.41 -0.48 -9.10
C ARG A 293 2.69 0.54 -8.22
N PHE A 294 2.51 0.20 -6.94
CA PHE A 294 2.14 1.15 -5.92
C PHE A 294 3.41 1.85 -5.43
N ASP A 295 3.34 3.17 -5.38
CA ASP A 295 4.48 4.02 -4.99
C ASP A 295 4.57 4.12 -3.47
N LEU A 296 3.40 4.12 -2.81
CA LEU A 296 3.27 4.12 -1.36
C LEU A 296 2.31 3.00 -0.94
N VAL A 297 2.76 2.18 0.00
CA VAL A 297 1.92 1.17 0.65
C VAL A 297 1.96 1.43 2.14
N TYR A 298 0.81 1.70 2.75
CA TYR A 298 0.71 1.89 4.20
C TYR A 298 -0.08 0.76 4.81
N VAL A 299 0.40 0.21 5.92
CA VAL A 299 -0.36 -0.76 6.72
C VAL A 299 -0.89 -0.06 7.97
N MET A 300 -2.17 -0.24 8.23
CA MET A 300 -2.86 0.17 9.45
C MET A 300 -3.01 -1.06 10.33
N ILE A 301 -2.27 -1.09 11.44
CA ILE A 301 -2.35 -2.17 12.43
C ILE A 301 -3.26 -1.67 13.56
N ASP A 302 -4.25 -2.48 13.93
CA ASP A 302 -5.14 -2.20 15.06
C ASP A 302 -4.51 -2.77 16.34
N GLU A 303 -3.76 -1.93 17.05
CA GLU A 303 -3.20 -2.25 18.37
C GLU A 303 -4.08 -1.62 19.45
N PRO A 304 -4.66 -2.43 20.37
CA PRO A 304 -5.52 -1.90 21.42
C PRO A 304 -4.68 -1.08 22.41
N ASP A 305 -4.82 0.24 22.36
CA ASP A 305 -4.20 1.17 23.31
C ASP A 305 -5.27 2.06 23.95
N GLU A 306 -5.28 2.13 25.28
CA GLU A 306 -6.32 2.85 26.02
C GLU A 306 -6.34 4.34 25.69
N SER A 307 -5.17 4.92 25.41
CA SER A 307 -5.05 6.35 25.15
C SER A 307 -5.56 6.72 23.76
N THR A 308 -5.20 5.96 22.73
CA THR A 308 -5.69 6.18 21.36
C THR A 308 -7.18 5.88 21.28
N ASP A 309 -7.64 4.80 21.89
CA ASP A 309 -9.05 4.40 21.92
C ASP A 309 -9.92 5.45 22.61
N TYR A 310 -9.44 6.04 23.71
CA TYR A 310 -10.13 7.16 24.36
C TYR A 310 -10.30 8.35 23.41
N HIS A 311 -9.24 8.74 22.70
CA HIS A 311 -9.30 9.84 21.75
C HIS A 311 -10.20 9.52 20.54
N ILE A 312 -10.16 8.29 20.04
CA ILE A 312 -11.02 7.81 18.95
C ILE A 312 -12.48 7.83 19.39
N ALA A 313 -12.81 7.26 20.55
CA ALA A 313 -14.16 7.24 21.09
C ALA A 313 -14.70 8.66 21.30
N HIS A 314 -13.90 9.54 21.91
CA HIS A 314 -14.26 10.94 22.10
C HIS A 314 -14.51 11.66 20.76
N HIS A 315 -13.67 11.40 19.75
CA HIS A 315 -13.83 11.96 18.41
C HIS A 315 -15.11 11.46 17.74
N ILE A 316 -15.39 10.16 17.78
CA ILE A 316 -16.60 9.56 17.22
C ILE A 316 -17.85 10.14 17.88
N VAL A 317 -17.88 10.23 19.20
CA VAL A 317 -19.00 10.81 19.96
C VAL A 317 -19.19 12.28 19.59
N ARG A 318 -18.11 13.05 19.49
CA ARG A 318 -18.16 14.46 19.07
C ARG A 318 -18.76 14.62 17.66
N VAL A 319 -18.35 13.79 16.71
CA VAL A 319 -18.89 13.80 15.35
C VAL A 319 -20.38 13.46 15.33
N HIS A 320 -20.84 12.50 16.14
CA HIS A 320 -22.26 12.15 16.23
C HIS A 320 -23.10 13.22 16.94
N GLN A 321 -22.55 13.91 17.95
CA GLN A 321 -23.29 14.92 18.71
C GLN A 321 -23.51 16.22 17.93
N LYS A 322 -22.47 16.70 17.22
CA LYS A 322 -22.48 18.02 16.58
C LYS A 322 -22.46 17.97 15.05
N HIS A 323 -22.49 16.78 14.44
CA HIS A 323 -22.46 16.54 12.99
C HIS A 323 -21.42 17.41 12.25
N GLU A 324 -21.83 18.57 11.75
CA GLU A 324 -20.99 19.50 10.98
C GLU A 324 -20.24 20.53 11.85
N GLU A 325 -20.80 20.97 12.99
CA GLU A 325 -20.16 21.96 13.87
C GLU A 325 -18.99 21.38 14.69
N ALA A 326 -18.91 20.05 14.80
CA ALA A 326 -17.81 19.36 15.48
C ALA A 326 -16.48 19.50 14.72
N LEU A 327 -16.56 19.60 13.39
CA LEU A 327 -15.46 19.55 12.46
C LEU A 327 -15.28 20.96 11.90
N THR A 328 -14.61 21.83 12.66
CA THR A 328 -14.08 23.08 12.13
C THR A 328 -12.63 22.84 11.71
N PRO A 329 -12.37 22.24 10.52
CA PRO A 329 -11.01 22.17 10.01
C PRO A 329 -10.48 23.59 9.83
N THR A 330 -9.16 23.75 9.89
CA THR A 330 -8.51 25.05 9.65
C THR A 330 -8.77 25.56 8.23
N PHE A 331 -9.04 24.64 7.29
CA PHE A 331 -9.37 24.95 5.91
C PHE A 331 -10.65 24.26 5.49
N THR A 332 -11.51 24.99 4.79
CA THR A 332 -12.75 24.45 4.23
C THR A 332 -12.47 23.50 3.06
N SER A 333 -13.39 22.58 2.78
CA SER A 333 -13.26 21.67 1.65
C SER A 333 -13.23 22.40 0.29
N ALA A 334 -13.87 23.56 0.20
CA ALA A 334 -13.85 24.41 -1.00
C ALA A 334 -12.47 25.04 -1.23
N GLU A 335 -11.87 25.61 -0.18
CA GLU A 335 -10.50 26.16 -0.22
C GLU A 335 -9.47 25.09 -0.56
N LEU A 336 -9.59 23.89 0.03
CA LEU A 336 -8.71 22.76 -0.29
C LEU A 336 -8.83 22.34 -1.77
N LYS A 337 -10.05 22.26 -2.30
CA LYS A 337 -10.27 21.93 -3.73
C LYS A 337 -9.62 22.98 -4.65
N ARG A 338 -9.77 24.26 -4.31
CA ARG A 338 -9.16 25.38 -5.05
C ARG A 338 -7.63 25.35 -4.95
N TYR A 339 -7.09 25.07 -3.77
CA TYR A 339 -5.66 24.91 -3.54
C TYR A 339 -5.06 23.78 -4.38
N ILE A 340 -5.68 22.60 -4.36
CA ILE A 340 -5.23 21.43 -5.14
C ILE A 340 -5.29 21.72 -6.64
N ALA A 341 -6.35 22.38 -7.12
CA ALA A 341 -6.47 22.76 -8.53
C ALA A 341 -5.35 23.73 -8.95
N PHE A 342 -5.05 24.74 -8.12
CA PHE A 342 -3.96 25.68 -8.37
C PHE A 342 -2.59 24.98 -8.34
N ALA A 343 -2.32 24.16 -7.34
CA ALA A 343 -1.06 23.43 -7.19
C ALA A 343 -0.79 22.46 -8.37
N LYS A 344 -1.84 21.85 -8.94
CA LYS A 344 -1.73 21.00 -10.13
C LYS A 344 -1.26 21.74 -11.39
N SER A 345 -1.59 23.03 -11.51
CA SER A 345 -1.15 23.86 -12.64
C SER A 345 0.37 24.08 -12.66
N LEU A 346 1.03 23.93 -11.51
CA LEU A 346 2.48 24.11 -11.39
C LEU A 346 3.24 22.86 -11.87
N LYS A 347 4.30 23.08 -12.64
CA LYS A 347 5.20 22.03 -13.13
C LYS A 347 6.61 22.27 -12.57
N PRO A 348 6.90 21.83 -11.32
CA PRO A 348 8.20 22.07 -10.72
C PRO A 348 9.33 21.35 -11.47
N GLN A 349 10.49 21.98 -11.54
CA GLN A 349 11.68 21.41 -12.16
C GLN A 349 12.66 20.89 -11.12
N LEU A 350 13.39 19.81 -11.45
CA LEU A 350 14.37 19.22 -10.55
C LEU A 350 15.65 20.06 -10.50
N SER A 351 16.04 20.52 -9.31
CA SER A 351 17.32 21.23 -9.12
C SER A 351 18.52 20.28 -9.20
N SER A 352 19.69 20.82 -9.54
CA SER A 352 20.94 20.04 -9.62
C SER A 352 21.37 19.46 -8.27
N GLU A 353 21.07 20.18 -7.17
CA GLU A 353 21.32 19.73 -5.79
C GLU A 353 20.38 18.60 -5.39
N ALA A 354 19.08 18.74 -5.65
CA ALA A 354 18.09 17.69 -5.36
C ALA A 354 18.44 16.40 -6.11
N ARG A 355 18.94 16.48 -7.34
CA ARG A 355 19.41 15.33 -8.12
C ARG A 355 20.53 14.56 -7.41
N LYS A 356 21.51 15.25 -6.81
CA LYS A 356 22.60 14.60 -6.07
C LYS A 356 22.05 13.85 -4.85
N VAL A 357 21.18 14.52 -4.09
CA VAL A 357 20.56 13.93 -2.88
C VAL A 357 19.65 12.75 -3.22
N LEU A 358 18.93 12.78 -4.34
CA LEU A 358 18.12 11.66 -4.82
C LEU A 358 18.97 10.42 -5.09
N VAL A 359 20.09 10.59 -5.80
CA VAL A 359 21.00 9.48 -6.13
C VAL A 359 21.62 8.91 -4.85
N GLU A 360 22.12 9.78 -3.96
CA GLU A 360 22.69 9.37 -2.68
C GLU A 360 21.67 8.61 -1.82
N SER A 361 20.45 9.15 -1.71
CA SER A 361 19.35 8.53 -0.95
C SER A 361 18.95 7.17 -1.52
N TYR A 362 18.87 7.05 -2.86
CA TYR A 362 18.57 5.79 -3.52
C TYR A 362 19.65 4.73 -3.29
N VAL A 363 20.92 5.10 -3.41
CA VAL A 363 22.05 4.20 -3.12
C VAL A 363 22.04 3.78 -1.65
N ALA A 364 21.76 4.70 -0.73
CA ALA A 364 21.66 4.39 0.70
C ALA A 364 20.51 3.41 1.00
N LEU A 365 19.33 3.63 0.40
CA LEU A 365 18.17 2.73 0.52
C LEU A 365 18.49 1.33 -0.03
N ARG A 366 19.19 1.25 -1.17
CA ARG A 366 19.56 -0.04 -1.78
C ARG A 366 20.67 -0.79 -1.03
N ARG A 367 21.59 -0.06 -0.39
CA ARG A 367 22.63 -0.65 0.48
C ARG A 367 22.01 -1.32 1.71
N GLY A 368 21.04 -0.67 2.35
CA GLY A 368 20.33 -1.25 3.50
C GLY A 368 19.62 -2.56 3.16
N ASP A 369 19.13 -2.70 1.93
CA ASP A 369 18.49 -3.92 1.41
C ASP A 369 19.47 -5.08 1.13
N THR A 370 20.77 -4.78 0.96
CA THR A 370 21.78 -5.80 0.58
C THR A 370 22.35 -6.51 1.80
N THR A 371 22.16 -5.97 3.01
CA THR A 371 22.66 -6.58 4.25
C THR A 371 21.90 -7.89 4.55
N PRO A 372 22.56 -9.05 4.50
CA PRO A 372 21.93 -10.32 4.80
C PRO A 372 21.48 -10.32 6.27
N GLY A 373 20.19 -10.55 6.51
CA GLY A 373 19.57 -10.48 7.84
C GLY A 373 18.47 -9.43 7.95
N SER A 374 18.51 -8.35 7.15
CA SER A 374 17.35 -7.47 7.02
C SER A 374 16.37 -8.08 6.03
N ARG A 375 15.37 -8.82 6.53
CA ARG A 375 14.23 -9.26 5.71
C ARG A 375 13.32 -8.06 5.43
N VAL A 376 13.82 -7.06 4.69
CA VAL A 376 12.98 -5.96 4.21
C VAL A 376 11.85 -6.56 3.39
N ALA A 377 10.62 -6.16 3.69
CA ALA A 377 9.40 -6.73 3.09
C ALA A 377 9.35 -6.60 1.55
N TYR A 378 10.21 -5.76 0.96
CA TYR A 378 10.20 -5.41 -0.45
C TYR A 378 11.62 -5.22 -1.01
N ARG A 379 11.89 -5.72 -2.22
CA ARG A 379 13.17 -5.54 -2.92
C ARG A 379 13.22 -4.17 -3.59
N MET A 380 14.19 -3.33 -3.25
CA MET A 380 14.38 -2.00 -3.85
C MET A 380 14.63 -2.09 -5.36
N THR A 381 13.76 -1.49 -6.18
CA THR A 381 13.85 -1.47 -7.65
C THR A 381 14.01 -0.05 -8.20
N VAL A 382 14.26 0.08 -9.51
CA VAL A 382 14.33 1.40 -10.19
C VAL A 382 12.98 2.13 -10.15
N ARG A 383 11.85 1.40 -10.10
CA ARG A 383 10.50 2.00 -9.94
C ARG A 383 10.37 2.82 -8.66
N GLN A 384 11.09 2.43 -7.59
CA GLN A 384 11.10 3.19 -6.34
C GLN A 384 11.85 4.52 -6.48
N LEU A 385 12.85 4.60 -7.35
CA LEU A 385 13.49 5.88 -7.69
C LEU A 385 12.54 6.79 -8.48
N GLU A 386 11.78 6.24 -9.43
CA GLU A 386 10.75 6.98 -10.16
C GLU A 386 9.63 7.47 -9.23
N ALA A 387 9.21 6.64 -8.27
CA ALA A 387 8.28 7.02 -7.21
C ALA A 387 8.84 8.16 -6.36
N LEU A 388 10.12 8.09 -5.96
CA LEU A 388 10.77 9.13 -5.16
C LEU A 388 10.82 10.47 -5.90
N ILE A 389 11.06 10.47 -7.21
CA ILE A 389 11.02 11.67 -8.05
C ILE A 389 9.60 12.25 -8.07
N ARG A 390 8.58 11.43 -8.36
CA ARG A 390 7.18 11.86 -8.38
C ARG A 390 6.71 12.42 -7.03
N LEU A 391 7.06 11.77 -5.93
CA LEU A 391 6.76 12.24 -4.58
C LEU A 391 7.46 13.57 -4.27
N SER A 392 8.72 13.73 -4.66
CA SER A 392 9.46 14.98 -4.48
C SER A 392 8.84 16.14 -5.27
N GLU A 393 8.38 15.88 -6.49
CA GLU A 393 7.64 16.83 -7.32
C GLU A 393 6.27 17.19 -6.71
N ALA A 394 5.52 16.20 -6.23
CA ALA A 394 4.23 16.41 -5.58
C ALA A 394 4.37 17.23 -4.27
N ILE A 395 5.44 17.00 -3.50
CA ILE A 395 5.76 17.80 -2.31
C ILE A 395 6.10 19.25 -2.69
N ALA A 396 6.89 19.46 -3.74
CA ALA A 396 7.21 20.79 -4.24
C ALA A 396 5.95 21.54 -4.70
N ARG A 397 5.04 20.84 -5.41
CA ARG A 397 3.71 21.35 -5.75
C ARG A 397 2.91 21.72 -4.51
N SER A 398 2.96 20.90 -3.46
CA SER A 398 2.27 21.19 -2.21
C SER A 398 2.73 22.50 -1.57
N HIS A 399 3.98 22.92 -1.77
CA HIS A 399 4.51 24.19 -1.26
C HIS A 399 4.41 25.35 -2.26
N LEU A 400 3.84 25.11 -3.44
CA LEU A 400 3.81 26.05 -4.58
C LEU A 400 5.22 26.52 -5.01
N ASP A 401 6.20 25.61 -4.92
CA ASP A 401 7.55 25.88 -5.40
C ASP A 401 7.70 25.50 -6.87
N THR A 402 8.41 26.33 -7.64
CA THR A 402 8.73 26.06 -9.05
C THR A 402 9.94 25.15 -9.23
N MET A 403 10.72 24.94 -8.17
CA MET A 403 11.91 24.09 -8.16
C MET A 403 11.85 23.09 -7.01
N VAL A 404 12.28 21.85 -7.27
CA VAL A 404 12.40 20.82 -6.24
C VAL A 404 13.67 21.06 -5.42
N LEU A 405 13.49 21.29 -4.12
CA LEU A 405 14.57 21.52 -3.16
C LEU A 405 15.04 20.20 -2.51
N PRO A 406 16.28 20.14 -1.99
CA PRO A 406 16.79 18.99 -1.23
C PRO A 406 15.95 18.64 0.02
N ALA A 407 15.25 19.62 0.61
CA ALA A 407 14.34 19.40 1.73
C ALA A 407 13.14 18.52 1.33
N HIS A 408 12.58 18.74 0.13
CA HIS A 408 11.46 17.98 -0.42
C HIS A 408 11.83 16.52 -0.63
N VAL A 409 13.05 16.27 -1.14
CA VAL A 409 13.59 14.92 -1.31
C VAL A 409 13.75 14.20 0.02
N ARG A 410 14.30 14.86 1.04
CA ARG A 410 14.46 14.26 2.38
C ARG A 410 13.10 13.88 2.98
N MET A 411 12.08 14.70 2.79
CA MET A 411 10.71 14.37 3.22
C MET A 411 10.12 13.20 2.43
N ALA A 412 10.31 13.15 1.11
CA ALA A 412 9.89 12.01 0.29
C ALA A 412 10.55 10.70 0.72
N VAL A 413 11.85 10.73 1.03
CA VAL A 413 12.59 9.56 1.54
C VAL A 413 12.03 9.13 2.89
N ARG A 414 11.70 10.06 3.78
CA ARG A 414 11.08 9.75 5.07
C ARG A 414 9.75 9.03 4.87
N LEU A 415 8.87 9.55 3.99
CA LEU A 415 7.58 8.93 3.68
C LEU A 415 7.74 7.52 3.08
N LEU A 416 8.71 7.34 2.18
CA LEU A 416 8.99 6.03 1.60
C LEU A 416 9.48 5.04 2.67
N LYS A 417 10.38 5.47 3.56
CA LYS A 417 10.85 4.64 4.68
C LYS A 417 9.74 4.26 5.65
N THR A 418 8.83 5.19 5.97
CA THR A 418 7.67 4.90 6.83
C THR A 418 6.64 3.99 6.16
N SER A 419 6.60 3.96 4.83
CA SER A 419 5.72 3.05 4.08
C SER A 419 6.22 1.60 4.07
N VAL A 420 7.54 1.40 4.15
CA VAL A 420 8.14 0.05 4.21
C VAL A 420 8.21 -0.38 5.67
N ILE A 421 7.19 -1.08 6.15
CA ILE A 421 7.23 -1.67 7.49
C ILE A 421 8.36 -2.69 7.53
N SER A 422 9.32 -2.46 8.42
CA SER A 422 10.33 -3.46 8.77
C SER A 422 9.61 -4.67 9.32
N VAL A 423 9.85 -5.84 8.73
CA VAL A 423 9.43 -7.10 9.33
C VAL A 423 10.16 -7.20 10.66
N GLU A 424 9.42 -7.08 11.76
CA GLU A 424 9.92 -7.44 13.08
C GLU A 424 10.05 -8.96 13.08
N SER A 425 11.24 -9.43 12.69
CA SER A 425 11.59 -10.81 12.95
C SER A 425 11.83 -10.93 14.45
N SER A 426 10.84 -11.47 15.16
CA SER A 426 10.97 -11.99 16.53
C SER A 426 11.91 -13.21 16.62
N GLU A 427 12.69 -13.45 15.56
CA GLU A 427 13.60 -14.56 15.37
C GLU A 427 15.04 -14.05 15.37
N ILE A 428 15.67 -14.28 16.51
CA ILE A 428 17.10 -14.41 16.79
C ILE A 428 17.87 -15.32 15.84
N ASP A 429 18.27 -14.92 14.62
CA ASP A 429 19.28 -15.69 13.88
C ASP A 429 20.64 -15.60 14.60
N LEU A 430 20.97 -16.67 15.33
CA LEU A 430 22.20 -16.81 16.11
C LEU A 430 23.26 -17.62 15.35
N SER A 431 23.00 -17.98 14.09
CA SER A 431 23.89 -18.86 13.31
C SER A 431 25.27 -18.24 13.01
N ASP A 432 25.40 -16.90 13.11
CA ASP A 432 26.68 -16.20 12.93
C ASP A 432 27.62 -16.32 14.15
N PHE A 433 27.12 -16.74 15.32
CA PHE A 433 27.86 -16.81 16.61
C PHE A 433 28.08 -18.26 17.07
N GLN A 434 28.19 -19.19 16.12
CA GLN A 434 28.49 -20.59 16.42
C GLN A 434 30.01 -20.80 16.36
N GLU A 435 30.69 -20.81 17.52
CA GLU A 435 32.10 -21.23 17.61
C GLU A 435 32.22 -22.69 17.08
N ASN A 436 33.21 -22.96 16.21
CA ASN A 436 33.44 -24.27 15.59
C ASN A 436 34.04 -25.27 16.62
N ASP A 437 33.23 -25.76 17.56
CA ASP A 437 33.68 -26.79 18.53
C ASP A 437 33.42 -28.23 18.05
N ASP A 438 32.74 -28.45 16.92
CA ASP A 438 32.40 -29.79 16.43
C ASP A 438 33.58 -30.52 15.71
N ALA A 439 34.84 -30.12 15.94
CA ALA A 439 36.01 -30.77 15.33
C ALA A 439 36.62 -31.93 16.14
N ASP A 440 36.25 -32.12 17.42
CA ASP A 440 36.98 -33.03 18.32
C ASP A 440 36.18 -34.25 18.85
N ASP A 441 34.92 -34.49 18.43
CA ASP A 441 34.13 -35.64 18.94
C ASP A 441 33.94 -36.79 17.93
N ASN A 442 34.92 -37.01 17.05
CA ASN A 442 34.95 -38.21 16.20
C ASN A 442 36.17 -39.10 16.52
N GLY A 443 36.41 -39.31 17.82
CA GLY A 443 37.50 -40.15 18.35
C GLY A 443 37.00 -41.44 18.99
N GLY A 444 36.91 -42.51 18.20
CA GLY A 444 36.68 -43.90 18.64
C GLY A 444 35.25 -44.37 18.38
N ILE A 445 34.99 -45.43 17.61
CA ILE A 445 35.47 -46.80 17.78
C ILE A 445 35.41 -47.49 16.40
N ASP A 446 36.53 -48.10 15.95
CA ASP A 446 36.51 -49.46 15.38
C ASP A 446 37.94 -49.95 15.17
N ARG A 447 38.36 -50.84 16.08
CA ARG A 447 39.44 -51.79 15.86
C ARG A 447 38.82 -53.01 15.21
N ASP A 448 39.26 -53.34 14.00
CA ASP A 448 39.70 -54.68 13.56
C ASP A 448 39.51 -54.86 12.06
N ALA A 449 40.63 -54.91 11.32
CA ALA A 449 40.93 -55.89 10.27
C ALA A 449 42.13 -55.40 9.44
N ALA A 450 43.32 -55.92 9.76
CA ALA A 450 44.44 -55.89 8.85
C ALA A 450 44.27 -56.98 7.78
N GLN A 451 44.38 -56.65 6.49
CA GLN A 451 45.18 -57.41 5.51
C GLN A 451 45.21 -56.82 4.08
N ARG A 452 46.46 -56.69 3.59
CA ARG A 452 46.98 -56.87 2.21
C ARG A 452 46.94 -55.73 1.16
N GLU A 453 48.13 -55.12 1.03
CA GLU A 453 49.02 -54.98 -0.16
C GLU A 453 48.56 -54.39 -1.53
N PRO A 454 49.52 -53.85 -2.34
CA PRO A 454 49.29 -52.82 -3.37
C PRO A 454 49.57 -53.25 -4.84
N ALA A 455 49.43 -52.29 -5.78
CA ALA A 455 49.68 -52.32 -7.25
C ALA A 455 48.49 -52.82 -8.13
N ASP A 456 48.18 -52.32 -9.33
CA ASP A 456 49.00 -51.86 -10.47
C ASP A 456 48.19 -51.03 -11.52
N LEU A 457 48.93 -50.44 -12.48
CA LEU A 457 48.69 -49.42 -13.54
C LEU A 457 47.59 -49.62 -14.63
N GLY A 458 47.04 -48.51 -15.18
CA GLY A 458 46.43 -48.43 -16.54
C GLY A 458 45.60 -47.15 -16.86
N PRO A 459 45.56 -46.60 -18.11
CA PRO A 459 45.42 -45.15 -18.43
C PRO A 459 43.99 -44.65 -18.74
N PRO A 460 43.75 -43.31 -18.95
CA PRO A 460 42.42 -42.69 -18.80
C PRO A 460 41.60 -42.64 -20.11
N PRO A 461 40.30 -42.35 -20.01
CA PRO A 461 39.67 -41.50 -21.01
C PRO A 461 38.92 -40.32 -20.39
N SER A 462 39.17 -39.17 -20.99
CA SER A 462 38.43 -37.93 -20.86
C SER A 462 36.99 -38.07 -21.37
N ASN A 463 35.99 -37.75 -20.55
CA ASN A 463 34.87 -36.93 -21.00
C ASN A 463 34.14 -36.27 -19.83
N GLY A 464 33.88 -34.98 -19.98
CA GLY A 464 33.36 -34.09 -18.95
C GLY A 464 31.96 -34.47 -18.47
N GLY A 465 31.88 -34.77 -17.17
CA GLY A 465 30.66 -34.77 -16.37
C GLY A 465 31.02 -34.17 -15.02
N ILE A 466 30.44 -33.02 -14.71
CA ILE A 466 30.59 -32.33 -13.42
C ILE A 466 30.08 -33.28 -12.34
N GLN A 467 31.01 -33.94 -11.63
CA GLN A 467 30.70 -34.70 -10.43
C GLN A 467 30.34 -33.70 -9.32
N HIS A 468 29.17 -33.89 -8.73
CA HIS A 468 28.84 -33.35 -7.42
C HIS A 468 29.94 -33.75 -6.43
N GLY A 469 30.77 -32.79 -6.03
CA GLY A 469 31.59 -32.92 -4.83
C GLY A 469 30.69 -33.16 -3.61
N PRO A 470 31.19 -33.83 -2.56
CA PRO A 470 30.41 -34.12 -1.37
C PRO A 470 29.87 -32.81 -0.80
N GLN A 471 28.54 -32.74 -0.64
CA GLN A 471 27.86 -31.57 -0.09
C GLN A 471 28.48 -31.25 1.26
N SER A 472 29.08 -30.06 1.36
CA SER A 472 29.36 -29.40 2.62
C SER A 472 28.10 -29.45 3.46
N GLY A 473 28.18 -30.07 4.65
CA GLY A 473 27.07 -30.19 5.57
C GLY A 473 26.39 -28.84 5.78
N GLN A 474 25.10 -28.78 5.48
CA GLN A 474 24.29 -27.62 5.82
C GLN A 474 24.34 -27.44 7.33
N ARG A 475 25.02 -26.39 7.80
CA ARG A 475 24.99 -25.97 9.21
C ARG A 475 23.53 -25.80 9.62
N LYS A 476 23.08 -26.54 10.63
CA LYS A 476 21.74 -26.39 11.19
C LYS A 476 21.64 -24.99 11.78
N LYS A 477 20.75 -24.16 11.20
CA LYS A 477 20.50 -22.80 11.69
C LYS A 477 19.81 -22.86 13.04
N ILE A 478 20.43 -22.25 14.06
CA ILE A 478 19.82 -22.06 15.38
C ILE A 478 19.03 -20.76 15.31
N VAL A 479 17.70 -20.86 15.32
CA VAL A 479 16.78 -19.73 15.32
C VAL A 479 16.05 -19.74 16.66
N ILE A 480 16.17 -18.66 17.44
CA ILE A 480 15.58 -18.54 18.78
C ILE A 480 14.56 -17.41 18.80
N THR A 481 13.47 -17.56 19.56
CA THR A 481 12.47 -16.51 19.75
C THR A 481 13.00 -15.38 20.64
N GLU A 482 12.61 -14.15 20.34
CA GLU A 482 13.04 -12.96 21.10
C GLU A 482 12.62 -13.02 22.58
N GLU A 483 11.43 -13.56 22.89
CA GLU A 483 10.99 -13.77 24.28
C GLU A 483 11.90 -14.72 25.05
N HIS A 484 12.37 -15.79 24.39
CA HIS A 484 13.31 -16.72 25.00
C HIS A 484 14.68 -16.06 25.21
N PHE A 485 15.15 -15.29 24.21
CA PHE A 485 16.38 -14.52 24.31
C PHE A 485 16.35 -13.49 25.45
N GLN A 486 15.27 -12.72 25.60
CA GLN A 486 15.11 -11.75 26.67
C GLN A 486 15.02 -12.43 28.05
N ARG A 487 14.27 -13.52 28.17
CA ARG A 487 14.17 -14.30 29.42
C ARG A 487 15.53 -14.84 29.87
N VAL A 488 16.29 -15.43 28.95
CA VAL A 488 17.64 -15.94 29.22
C VAL A 488 18.56 -14.78 29.62
N THR A 489 18.53 -13.67 28.89
CA THR A 489 19.36 -12.49 29.15
C THR A 489 19.08 -11.89 30.54
N GLN A 490 17.81 -11.72 30.91
CA GLN A 490 17.43 -11.23 32.23
C GLN A 490 17.91 -12.16 33.35
N ALA A 491 17.76 -13.48 33.18
CA ALA A 491 18.23 -14.46 34.16
C ALA A 491 19.76 -14.43 34.34
N LEU A 492 20.52 -14.35 33.23
CA LEU A 492 21.98 -14.27 33.25
C LEU A 492 22.47 -12.97 33.91
N VAL A 493 21.88 -11.84 33.58
CA VAL A 493 22.24 -10.53 34.16
C VAL A 493 21.89 -10.47 35.65
N MET A 494 20.71 -10.96 36.04
CA MET A 494 20.29 -11.00 37.45
C MET A 494 21.28 -11.82 38.29
N ARG A 495 21.74 -12.95 37.76
CA ARG A 495 22.73 -13.80 38.45
C ARG A 495 24.08 -13.12 38.61
N LEU A 496 24.58 -12.46 37.57
CA LEU A 496 25.85 -11.76 37.63
C LEU A 496 25.82 -10.58 38.61
N ARG A 497 24.71 -9.81 38.65
CA ARG A 497 24.52 -8.75 39.65
C ARG A 497 24.46 -9.27 41.08
N GLN A 498 23.75 -10.37 41.33
CA GLN A 498 23.73 -11.01 42.65
C GLN A 498 25.14 -11.43 43.09
N HIS A 499 25.94 -11.96 42.17
CA HIS A 499 27.31 -12.34 42.45
C HIS A 499 28.18 -11.12 42.76
N GLU A 500 28.07 -10.03 41.98
CA GLU A 500 28.77 -8.76 42.26
C GLU A 500 28.39 -8.18 43.64
N GLU A 501 27.11 -8.23 44.04
CA GLU A 501 26.66 -7.77 45.36
C GLU A 501 27.23 -8.62 46.50
N THR A 502 27.29 -9.94 46.35
CA THR A 502 27.90 -10.84 47.35
C THR A 502 29.39 -10.58 47.50
N VAL A 503 30.10 -10.41 46.39
CA VAL A 503 31.54 -10.09 46.39
C VAL A 503 31.80 -8.72 47.03
N THR A 504 30.91 -7.74 46.80
CA THR A 504 31.01 -6.42 47.41
C THR A 504 30.77 -6.46 48.92
N ARG A 505 29.90 -7.35 49.43
CA ARG A 505 29.65 -7.53 50.87
C ARG A 505 30.75 -8.31 51.59
N ASP A 506 31.30 -9.34 50.96
CA ASP A 506 32.28 -10.24 51.58
C ASP A 506 33.73 -9.77 51.40
N GLY A 507 33.98 -8.80 50.51
CA GLY A 507 35.27 -8.09 50.41
C GLY A 507 36.44 -8.91 49.89
N SER A 508 36.23 -10.16 49.44
CA SER A 508 37.29 -11.03 48.90
C SER A 508 36.82 -11.86 47.69
N GLY A 509 36.71 -11.22 46.53
CA GLY A 509 36.41 -11.91 45.27
C GLY A 509 36.69 -11.06 44.02
N LEU A 510 36.91 -11.73 42.88
CA LEU A 510 36.97 -11.09 41.57
C LEU A 510 35.57 -10.61 41.14
N ALA A 511 35.49 -9.43 40.52
CA ALA A 511 34.24 -8.78 40.12
C ALA A 511 33.57 -9.40 38.87
N GLY A 512 33.65 -10.73 38.71
CA GLY A 512 33.05 -11.44 37.58
C GLY A 512 32.99 -12.95 37.80
N MET A 513 32.10 -13.61 37.07
CA MET A 513 31.88 -15.06 37.12
C MET A 513 32.41 -15.72 35.85
N LYS A 514 32.90 -16.96 35.94
CA LYS A 514 33.35 -17.70 34.75
C LYS A 514 32.18 -18.06 33.86
N GLN A 515 32.39 -18.00 32.54
CA GLN A 515 31.38 -18.35 31.54
C GLN A 515 30.87 -19.79 31.73
N GLY A 516 31.75 -20.76 31.99
CA GLY A 516 31.35 -22.15 32.26
C GLY A 516 30.44 -22.30 33.49
N ASP A 517 30.78 -21.65 34.60
CA ASP A 517 30.00 -21.72 35.85
C ASP A 517 28.62 -21.07 35.69
N LEU A 518 28.53 -20.01 34.88
CA LEU A 518 27.27 -19.31 34.59
C LEU A 518 26.33 -20.18 33.74
N ILE A 519 26.88 -20.91 32.75
CA ILE A 519 26.12 -21.86 31.92
C ILE A 519 25.61 -23.02 32.78
N ILE A 520 26.46 -23.60 33.63
CA ILE A 520 26.10 -24.71 34.52
C ILE A 520 24.95 -24.28 35.44
N TRP A 521 25.06 -23.11 36.08
CA TRP A 521 24.01 -22.59 36.96
C TRP A 521 22.66 -22.43 36.23
N TYR A 522 22.67 -21.88 35.01
CA TYR A 522 21.43 -21.68 34.26
C TYR A 522 20.77 -23.02 33.89
N VAL A 523 21.58 -24.00 33.45
CA VAL A 523 21.09 -25.35 33.14
C VAL A 523 20.53 -26.04 34.38
N GLU A 524 21.19 -25.93 35.53
CA GLU A 524 20.70 -26.47 36.81
C GLU A 524 19.37 -25.82 37.23
N GLN A 525 19.24 -24.51 37.05
CA GLN A 525 18.00 -23.79 37.36
C GLN A 525 16.84 -24.24 36.47
N GLN A 526 17.07 -24.43 35.18
CA GLN A 526 16.05 -24.91 34.24
C GLN A 526 15.70 -26.39 34.48
N ASN A 527 16.69 -27.21 34.84
CA ASN A 527 16.47 -28.60 35.23
C ASN A 527 15.62 -28.71 36.52
N ALA A 528 15.83 -27.82 37.49
CA ALA A 528 15.02 -27.72 38.69
C ALA A 528 13.57 -27.27 38.42
N GLN A 529 13.33 -26.54 37.32
CA GLN A 529 12.00 -26.19 36.82
C GLN A 529 11.35 -27.32 36.00
N GLY A 530 12.03 -28.46 35.83
CA GLY A 530 11.53 -29.62 35.10
C GLY A 530 11.51 -29.44 33.58
N ALA A 531 12.37 -28.57 33.04
CA ALA A 531 12.34 -28.18 31.63
C ALA A 531 12.94 -29.22 30.67
N TYR A 532 13.72 -30.20 31.16
CA TYR A 532 14.46 -31.14 30.31
C TYR A 532 14.12 -32.59 30.63
N ASN A 533 13.79 -33.36 29.59
CA ASN A 533 13.47 -34.79 29.73
C ASN A 533 14.59 -35.69 29.17
N SER A 534 15.51 -35.13 28.37
CA SER A 534 16.61 -35.87 27.71
C SER A 534 17.97 -35.15 27.85
N THR A 535 19.05 -35.94 27.86
CA THR A 535 20.43 -35.43 27.86
C THR A 535 20.80 -34.70 26.57
N ASP A 536 20.12 -34.99 25.47
CA ASP A 536 20.34 -34.33 24.18
C ASP A 536 19.76 -32.91 24.14
N GLU A 537 18.61 -32.68 24.78
CA GLU A 537 17.99 -31.34 24.91
C GLU A 537 18.88 -30.39 25.71
N VAL A 538 19.49 -30.90 26.79
CA VAL A 538 20.46 -30.15 27.61
C VAL A 538 21.68 -29.74 26.77
N ARG A 539 22.15 -30.61 25.87
CA ARG A 539 23.29 -30.32 24.99
C ARG A 539 22.96 -29.24 23.97
N GLU A 540 21.76 -29.28 23.39
CA GLU A 540 21.28 -28.24 22.45
C GLU A 540 21.11 -26.90 23.15
N GLU A 541 20.56 -26.88 24.36
CA GLU A 541 20.40 -25.68 25.18
C GLU A 541 21.74 -25.06 25.58
N VAL A 542 22.73 -25.88 25.97
CA VAL A 542 24.10 -25.39 26.22
C VAL A 542 24.69 -24.74 24.97
N LYS A 543 24.49 -25.31 23.78
CA LYS A 543 24.92 -24.69 22.51
C LYS A 543 24.18 -23.37 22.25
N CYS A 544 22.88 -23.31 22.51
CA CYS A 544 22.08 -22.09 22.39
C CYS A 544 22.57 -20.98 23.34
N ILE A 545 22.79 -21.30 24.62
CA ILE A 545 23.25 -20.33 25.63
C ILE A 545 24.65 -19.81 25.29
N LYS A 546 25.58 -20.67 24.83
CA LYS A 546 26.90 -20.24 24.36
C LYS A 546 26.78 -19.18 23.25
N ALA A 547 25.92 -19.41 22.25
CA ALA A 547 25.67 -18.44 21.18
C ALA A 547 24.98 -17.15 21.67
N ILE A 548 24.08 -17.24 22.65
CA ILE A 548 23.44 -16.07 23.28
C ILE A 548 24.48 -15.21 24.01
N ILE A 549 25.36 -15.82 24.82
CA ILE A 549 26.42 -15.11 25.54
C ILE A 549 27.36 -14.40 24.55
N GLU A 550 27.76 -15.07 23.47
CA GLU A 550 28.63 -14.46 22.47
C GLU A 550 27.97 -13.26 21.78
N ARG A 551 26.67 -13.35 21.50
CA ARG A 551 25.89 -12.23 20.96
C ARG A 551 25.74 -11.07 21.96
N LEU A 552 25.54 -11.36 23.24
CA LEU A 552 25.47 -10.34 24.31
C LEU A 552 26.78 -9.56 24.46
N ILE A 553 27.92 -10.22 24.22
CA ILE A 553 29.25 -9.59 24.24
C ILE A 553 29.47 -8.75 22.97
N GLN A 554 29.21 -9.31 21.78
CA GLN A 554 29.62 -8.70 20.51
C GLN A 554 28.66 -7.61 19.99
N ARG A 555 27.36 -7.75 20.21
CA ARG A 555 26.34 -6.90 19.56
C ARG A 555 25.64 -5.94 20.51
N GLU A 556 25.26 -6.42 21.69
CA GLU A 556 24.46 -5.64 22.65
C GLU A 556 25.33 -4.94 23.71
N GLY A 557 26.54 -5.44 23.97
CA GLY A 557 27.48 -4.84 24.93
C GLY A 557 27.00 -4.88 26.38
N HIS A 558 26.05 -5.77 26.70
CA HIS A 558 25.49 -5.94 28.03
C HIS A 558 26.46 -6.67 28.98
N LEU A 559 27.31 -7.52 28.42
CA LEU A 559 28.35 -8.25 29.14
C LEU A 559 29.73 -7.77 28.70
N ILE A 560 30.59 -7.48 29.66
CA ILE A 560 31.99 -7.11 29.46
C ILE A 560 32.85 -8.31 29.86
N VAL A 561 33.79 -8.69 28.99
CA VAL A 561 34.80 -9.70 29.33
C VAL A 561 35.91 -8.99 30.12
N ILE A 562 36.09 -9.37 31.39
CA ILE A 562 37.14 -8.84 32.27
C ILE A 562 38.47 -9.54 32.01
N ASP A 563 38.44 -10.85 31.75
CA ASP A 563 39.61 -11.67 31.44
C ASP A 563 39.25 -12.70 30.37
N ASP A 564 40.04 -12.73 29.29
CA ASP A 564 39.91 -13.67 28.18
C ASP A 564 40.49 -15.07 28.52
N GLY A 565 41.09 -15.24 29.69
CA GLY A 565 41.60 -16.53 30.14
C GLY A 565 42.84 -16.98 29.37
N THR A 566 43.68 -16.06 28.90
CA THR A 566 44.96 -16.40 28.27
C THR A 566 45.98 -16.83 29.32
N THR A 567 46.14 -18.12 29.57
CA THR A 567 47.34 -18.65 30.22
C THR A 567 48.51 -18.53 29.25
N SER A 568 49.50 -17.69 29.55
CA SER A 568 50.72 -17.54 28.76
C SER A 568 51.60 -18.80 28.88
N THR A 569 51.41 -19.77 28.00
CA THR A 569 52.33 -20.91 27.82
C THR A 569 52.90 -20.92 26.41
N GLY A 570 54.00 -20.18 26.20
CA GLY A 570 54.92 -20.34 25.07
C GLY A 570 54.39 -20.04 23.65
N PRO A 571 55.27 -19.95 22.63
CA PRO A 571 54.91 -19.52 21.29
C PRO A 571 54.55 -20.73 20.41
N ALA A 572 53.46 -21.43 20.71
CA ALA A 572 52.79 -22.35 19.78
C ALA A 572 51.41 -22.72 20.36
N GLU A 573 50.35 -22.43 19.61
CA GLU A 573 48.93 -22.70 19.92
C GLU A 573 48.30 -21.89 21.07
N THR A 574 47.84 -20.67 20.75
CA THR A 574 46.88 -19.93 21.58
C THR A 574 45.50 -20.60 21.49
N ARG A 575 45.23 -21.64 22.29
CA ARG A 575 43.87 -22.20 22.45
C ARG A 575 43.06 -21.26 23.34
N ARG A 576 42.11 -20.52 22.76
CA ARG A 576 41.13 -19.73 23.49
C ARG A 576 40.04 -20.68 24.02
N SER A 577 40.09 -21.09 25.28
CA SER A 577 38.96 -21.77 25.90
C SER A 577 37.90 -20.73 26.24
N SER A 578 36.80 -20.65 25.47
CA SER A 578 35.68 -19.75 25.75
C SER A 578 35.06 -20.00 27.14
N GLU A 579 35.21 -21.21 27.67
CA GLU A 579 34.68 -21.62 28.98
C GLU A 579 35.36 -20.92 30.19
N ASN A 580 36.59 -20.43 30.02
CA ASN A 580 37.35 -19.76 31.10
C ASN A 580 37.24 -18.22 31.10
N ARG A 581 36.44 -17.63 30.20
CA ARG A 581 36.25 -16.17 30.15
C ARG A 581 35.52 -15.68 31.40
N ILE A 582 36.01 -14.61 32.02
CA ILE A 582 35.35 -13.98 33.18
C ILE A 582 34.44 -12.85 32.67
N LEU A 583 33.14 -12.97 32.96
CA LEU A 583 32.11 -12.05 32.51
C LEU A 583 31.61 -11.17 33.67
N ALA A 584 31.36 -9.89 33.37
CA ALA A 584 30.71 -8.95 34.28
C ALA A 584 29.67 -8.10 33.55
N VAL A 585 28.75 -7.50 34.30
CA VAL A 585 27.66 -6.70 33.72
C VAL A 585 28.16 -5.29 33.41
N ALA A 586 27.78 -4.77 32.24
CA ALA A 586 28.09 -3.39 31.91
C ALA A 586 27.36 -2.42 32.86
N PRO A 587 28.04 -1.42 33.45
CA PRO A 587 27.46 -0.50 34.44
C PRO A 587 26.32 0.38 33.90
N ASN A 588 26.14 0.45 32.58
CA ASN A 588 25.09 1.23 31.92
C ASN A 588 23.81 0.43 31.65
N TYR A 589 23.79 -0.88 31.91
CA TYR A 589 22.59 -1.68 31.69
C TYR A 589 21.70 -1.58 32.93
N VAL A 590 20.51 -0.98 32.80
CA VAL A 590 19.48 -0.94 33.84
C VAL A 590 18.38 -1.94 33.45
N VAL A 591 18.04 -2.84 34.36
CA VAL A 591 16.87 -3.72 34.20
C VAL A 591 15.65 -2.88 34.57
N ASP A 592 14.80 -2.58 33.61
CA ASP A 592 13.45 -2.04 33.87
C ASP A 592 12.50 -3.14 34.37
#